data_AF-A0A1M5EGJ2-F1
#
_entry.id   AF-A0A1M5EGJ2-F1
#
_cell.length_a   1.000
_cell.length_b   1.000
_cell.length_c   1.000
_cell.angle_alpha   90.00
_cell.angle_beta   90.00
_cell.angle_gamma   90.00
#
_symmetry.space_group_name_H-M   'P 1'
#
loop_
_entity.id
_entity.type
_entity.pdbx_description
1 polymer ?
#
loop_
_entity_poly.entity_id
_entity_poly.type
_entity_poly.pdbx_seq_one_letter_code
_entity_poly.pdbx_strand_id
1 'polypeptide(L)'
;MLIPLSDPIWSRLYGPYGIDDVAGILGKLEWGWDKAIAKDLYWEKLHHQDDIYPVTFAALPWLWKISDAKSGADLDSLLFFSHVLYCATTSGGTGCDGQGPRGKYRGLPLNCNEHALGWLPKEKHLRPEDTVVLARLEDWFTANLNGISEICLDAITEDSDYSAAALTTGFSSLHGSENAVTLVTLWADEHDFDFIREVVSLSATDISLLRSLSTKLTTKNRKLANFIREYISLGQSDPN
;
A
#
# COMPACT_ATOMS: atom_id res chain seq x y z
N MET A 1 -14.92 8.71 3.77
CA MET A 1 -16.20 7.98 3.88
C MET A 1 -16.00 6.89 4.92
N LEU A 2 -17.01 6.56 5.72
CA LEU A 2 -17.03 5.37 6.57
C LEU A 2 -18.30 4.60 6.25
N ILE A 3 -18.17 3.31 5.90
CA ILE A 3 -19.32 2.42 5.79
C ILE A 3 -19.74 2.05 7.22
N PRO A 4 -20.99 2.25 7.66
CA PRO A 4 -21.43 1.83 8.98
C PRO A 4 -21.09 0.36 9.23
N LEU A 5 -20.59 0.00 10.42
CA LEU A 5 -20.20 -1.39 10.71
C LEU A 5 -21.39 -2.36 10.69
N SER A 6 -22.62 -1.84 10.86
CA SER A 6 -23.87 -2.60 10.73
C SER A 6 -24.39 -2.71 9.30
N ASP A 7 -23.71 -2.12 8.30
CA ASP A 7 -24.17 -2.15 6.91
C ASP A 7 -24.10 -3.58 6.35
N PRO A 8 -25.16 -4.10 5.71
CA PRO A 8 -25.17 -5.44 5.17
C PRO A 8 -24.14 -5.67 4.04
N ILE A 9 -23.54 -4.63 3.46
CA ILE A 9 -22.50 -4.78 2.43
C ILE A 9 -21.26 -5.52 2.94
N TRP A 10 -20.93 -5.42 4.23
CA TRP A 10 -19.80 -6.16 4.83
C TRP A 10 -19.90 -7.66 4.62
N SER A 11 -21.11 -8.20 4.48
CA SER A 11 -21.34 -9.62 4.16
C SER A 11 -21.07 -10.02 2.70
N ARG A 12 -20.62 -9.08 1.85
CA ARG A 12 -20.28 -9.25 0.43
C ARG A 12 -18.90 -8.69 0.07
N LEU A 13 -18.27 -7.93 0.97
CA LEU A 13 -16.90 -7.44 0.79
C LEU A 13 -15.93 -8.57 1.14
N TYR A 14 -15.38 -9.20 0.10
CA TYR A 14 -14.46 -10.31 0.26
C TYR A 14 -13.01 -9.84 0.43
N GLY A 15 -12.20 -10.71 1.05
CA GLY A 15 -10.75 -10.65 1.16
C GLY A 15 -10.10 -11.91 0.54
N PRO A 16 -8.86 -12.25 0.92
CA PRO A 16 -8.08 -13.33 0.30
C PRO A 16 -8.69 -14.73 0.47
N TYR A 17 -9.45 -14.95 1.54
CA TYR A 17 -10.01 -16.26 1.90
C TYR A 17 -11.54 -16.28 1.90
N GLY A 18 -12.19 -15.32 1.23
CA GLY A 18 -13.65 -15.18 1.26
C GLY A 18 -14.12 -14.01 2.09
N ILE A 19 -15.24 -14.20 2.79
CA ILE A 19 -15.87 -13.14 3.58
C ILE A 19 -15.65 -13.45 5.06
N ASP A 20 -14.85 -12.59 5.68
CA ASP A 20 -14.54 -12.60 7.11
C ASP A 20 -15.32 -11.50 7.85
N ASP A 21 -15.39 -11.61 9.18
CA ASP A 21 -16.01 -10.60 10.06
C ASP A 21 -15.09 -9.38 10.28
N VAL A 22 -14.71 -8.71 9.20
CA VAL A 22 -13.88 -7.49 9.27
C VAL A 22 -14.61 -6.37 10.01
N ALA A 23 -15.92 -6.21 9.80
CA ALA A 23 -16.71 -5.20 10.49
C ALA A 23 -16.70 -5.39 12.02
N GLY A 24 -16.86 -6.62 12.50
CA GLY A 24 -16.78 -6.94 13.92
C GLY A 24 -15.39 -6.69 14.50
N ILE A 25 -14.31 -6.98 13.76
CA ILE A 25 -12.94 -6.68 14.19
C ILE A 25 -12.72 -5.17 14.28
N LEU A 26 -13.15 -4.40 13.27
CA LEU A 26 -13.08 -2.93 13.30
C LEU A 26 -13.87 -2.34 14.48
N GLY A 27 -15.03 -2.92 14.82
CA GLY A 27 -15.81 -2.52 15.99
C GLY A 27 -15.08 -2.76 17.30
N LYS A 28 -14.36 -3.88 17.44
CA LYS A 28 -13.50 -4.13 18.61
C LYS A 28 -12.38 -3.11 18.71
N LEU A 29 -11.69 -2.84 17.60
CA LEU A 29 -10.60 -1.86 17.54
C LEU A 29 -11.09 -0.43 17.81
N GLU A 30 -12.28 -0.05 17.35
CA GLU A 30 -12.88 1.26 17.68
C GLU A 30 -13.18 1.40 19.17
N TRP A 31 -13.63 0.32 19.82
CA TRP A 31 -13.89 0.33 21.26
C TRP A 31 -12.61 0.38 22.10
N GLY A 32 -11.55 -0.27 21.63
CA GLY A 32 -10.23 -0.22 22.25
C GLY A 32 -9.15 -0.71 21.29
N TRP A 33 -8.16 0.15 21.02
CA TRP A 33 -7.05 -0.19 20.13
C TRP A 33 -6.22 -1.33 20.71
N ASP A 34 -6.12 -2.41 19.95
CA ASP A 34 -5.25 -3.55 20.26
C ASP A 34 -4.33 -3.81 19.06
N LYS A 35 -3.03 -3.69 19.28
CA LYS A 35 -2.01 -3.81 18.23
C LYS A 35 -1.93 -5.23 17.65
N ALA A 36 -2.16 -6.26 18.47
CA ALA A 36 -2.09 -7.64 17.99
C ALA A 36 -3.30 -7.94 17.08
N ILE A 37 -4.49 -7.47 17.46
CA ILE A 37 -5.70 -7.58 16.63
C ILE A 37 -5.55 -6.76 15.34
N ALA A 38 -5.02 -5.55 15.42
CA ALA A 38 -4.78 -4.70 14.25
C ALA A 38 -3.79 -5.37 13.30
N LYS A 39 -2.69 -5.92 13.81
CA LYS A 39 -1.69 -6.64 13.02
C LYS A 39 -2.27 -7.87 12.33
N ASP A 40 -3.03 -8.70 13.03
CA ASP A 40 -3.73 -9.84 12.43
C ASP A 40 -4.67 -9.40 11.30
N LEU A 41 -5.45 -8.33 11.53
CA LEU A 41 -6.32 -7.77 10.51
C LEU A 41 -5.52 -7.32 9.27
N TYR A 42 -4.41 -6.60 9.45
CA TYR A 42 -3.58 -6.12 8.35
C TYR A 42 -3.04 -7.26 7.51
N TRP A 43 -2.35 -8.22 8.13
CA TRP A 43 -1.49 -9.17 7.44
C TRP A 43 -2.15 -10.51 7.12
N GLU A 44 -3.29 -10.83 7.75
CA GLU A 44 -3.98 -12.10 7.52
C GLU A 44 -5.34 -11.95 6.82
N LYS A 45 -5.95 -10.75 6.86
CA LYS A 45 -7.36 -10.57 6.43
C LYS A 45 -7.56 -9.52 5.34
N LEU A 46 -6.71 -8.50 5.29
CA LEU A 46 -6.88 -7.38 4.36
C LEU A 46 -5.98 -7.45 3.12
N HIS A 47 -5.03 -8.38 3.04
CA HIS A 47 -4.27 -8.63 1.81
C HIS A 47 -3.68 -10.05 1.83
N HIS A 48 -3.15 -10.49 0.69
CA HIS A 48 -2.33 -11.70 0.58
C HIS A 48 -1.40 -11.61 -0.63
N GLN A 49 -0.10 -11.88 -0.47
CA GLN A 49 0.89 -11.87 -1.56
C GLN A 49 0.79 -10.63 -2.47
N ASP A 50 0.73 -9.45 -1.85
CA ASP A 50 0.58 -8.14 -2.50
C ASP A 50 -0.77 -7.87 -3.20
N ASP A 51 -1.74 -8.78 -3.09
CA ASP A 51 -3.11 -8.53 -3.54
C ASP A 51 -3.98 -7.95 -2.43
N ILE A 52 -4.75 -6.93 -2.82
CA ILE A 52 -5.71 -6.23 -1.98
C ILE A 52 -7.12 -6.36 -2.59
N TYR A 53 -8.15 -6.16 -1.77
CA TYR A 53 -9.52 -6.59 -2.05
C TYR A 53 -10.54 -5.49 -1.70
N PRO A 54 -11.83 -5.61 -2.08
CA PRO A 54 -12.84 -4.63 -1.71
C PRO A 54 -12.94 -4.39 -0.20
N VAL A 55 -12.74 -5.44 0.61
CA VAL A 55 -12.73 -5.31 2.07
C VAL A 55 -11.56 -4.49 2.60
N THR A 56 -10.41 -4.49 1.91
CA THR A 56 -9.26 -3.63 2.21
C THR A 56 -9.63 -2.17 2.12
N PHE A 57 -10.26 -1.77 1.00
CA PHE A 57 -10.69 -0.38 0.80
C PHE A 57 -11.81 0.04 1.74
N ALA A 58 -12.70 -0.89 2.11
CA ALA A 58 -13.76 -0.61 3.08
C ALA A 58 -13.20 -0.43 4.51
N ALA A 59 -12.19 -1.21 4.89
CA ALA A 59 -11.55 -1.13 6.20
C ALA A 59 -10.62 0.08 6.33
N LEU A 60 -9.97 0.49 5.25
CA LEU A 60 -8.92 1.52 5.28
C LEU A 60 -9.37 2.87 5.90
N PRO A 61 -10.55 3.45 5.57
CA PRO A 61 -11.00 4.67 6.22
C PRO A 61 -11.24 4.52 7.73
N TRP A 62 -11.69 3.33 8.16
CA TRP A 62 -11.86 3.01 9.57
C TRP A 62 -10.52 2.92 10.27
N LEU A 63 -9.58 2.16 9.70
CA LEU A 63 -8.24 2.01 10.24
C LEU A 63 -7.53 3.36 10.34
N TRP A 64 -7.62 4.19 9.30
CA TRP A 64 -7.08 5.54 9.27
C TRP A 64 -7.62 6.43 10.40
N LYS A 65 -8.92 6.29 10.72
CA LYS A 65 -9.56 7.01 11.84
C LYS A 65 -9.12 6.45 13.20
N ILE A 66 -9.20 5.13 13.38
CA ILE A 66 -9.06 4.49 14.69
C ILE A 66 -7.60 4.49 15.15
N SER A 67 -6.63 4.29 14.23
CA SER A 67 -5.21 4.32 14.57
C SER A 67 -4.67 5.73 14.87
N ASP A 68 -5.52 6.76 14.73
CA ASP A 68 -5.11 8.17 14.80
C ASP A 68 -3.93 8.48 13.87
N ALA A 69 -4.07 8.09 12.60
CA ALA A 69 -2.98 8.13 11.61
C ALA A 69 -2.29 9.48 11.44
N LYS A 70 -2.95 10.59 11.78
CA LYS A 70 -2.41 11.94 11.66
C LYS A 70 -1.54 12.38 12.84
N SER A 71 -1.64 11.74 13.99
CA SER A 71 -1.01 12.22 15.23
C SER A 71 -0.39 11.15 16.11
N GLY A 72 -0.68 9.86 15.89
CA GLY A 72 -0.24 8.82 16.82
C GLY A 72 -0.26 7.38 16.34
N ALA A 73 -0.44 7.13 15.04
CA ALA A 73 -0.41 5.75 14.54
C ALA A 73 0.92 5.05 14.86
N ASP A 74 0.80 3.78 15.23
CA ASP A 74 1.97 2.92 15.38
C ASP A 74 2.59 2.58 14.02
N LEU A 75 3.85 2.13 14.07
CA LEU A 75 4.63 1.80 12.89
C LEU A 75 3.96 0.73 12.03
N ASP A 76 3.36 -0.30 12.63
CA ASP A 76 2.68 -1.38 11.88
C ASP A 76 1.52 -0.84 11.04
N SER A 77 0.74 0.11 11.57
CA SER A 77 -0.32 0.80 10.83
C SER A 77 0.23 1.57 9.62
N LEU A 78 1.34 2.29 9.79
CA LEU A 78 1.96 3.09 8.73
C LEU A 78 2.61 2.21 7.65
N LEU A 79 3.25 1.12 8.05
CA LEU A 79 3.77 0.10 7.14
C LEU A 79 2.64 -0.50 6.31
N PHE A 80 1.52 -0.85 6.95
CA PHE A 80 0.34 -1.35 6.24
C PHE A 80 -0.22 -0.31 5.26
N PHE A 81 -0.33 0.97 5.65
CA PHE A 81 -0.81 2.01 4.75
C PHE A 81 0.11 2.24 3.54
N SER A 82 1.43 2.25 3.75
CA SER A 82 2.41 2.32 2.66
C SER A 82 2.28 1.12 1.72
N HIS A 83 2.14 -0.08 2.28
CA HIS A 83 1.93 -1.31 1.51
C HIS A 83 0.64 -1.27 0.68
N VAL A 84 -0.48 -0.81 1.25
CA VAL A 84 -1.74 -0.66 0.49
C VAL A 84 -1.57 0.34 -0.65
N LEU A 85 -0.88 1.47 -0.44
CA LEU A 85 -0.57 2.40 -1.53
C LEU A 85 0.26 1.71 -2.62
N TYR A 86 1.28 0.95 -2.24
CA TYR A 86 2.10 0.17 -3.16
C TYR A 86 1.26 -0.78 -4.01
N CYS A 87 0.53 -1.70 -3.37
CA CYS A 87 -0.31 -2.69 -4.04
C CYS A 87 -1.40 -2.05 -4.92
N ALA A 88 -1.96 -0.93 -4.48
CA ALA A 88 -3.01 -0.24 -5.20
C ALA A 88 -2.49 0.50 -6.45
N THR A 89 -1.21 0.87 -6.51
CA THR A 89 -0.65 1.74 -7.56
C THR A 89 0.36 1.05 -8.47
N THR A 90 0.99 -0.03 -8.01
CA THR A 90 1.93 -0.82 -8.82
C THR A 90 1.23 -1.51 -9.97
N SER A 91 1.89 -1.53 -11.13
CA SER A 91 1.45 -2.30 -12.29
C SER A 91 1.87 -3.77 -12.20
N GLY A 92 2.84 -4.15 -11.37
CA GLY A 92 3.25 -5.54 -11.16
C GLY A 92 2.20 -6.44 -10.46
N GLY A 93 2.40 -7.76 -10.45
CA GLY A 93 1.60 -8.74 -9.67
C GLY A 93 0.45 -9.43 -10.42
N THR A 94 -0.12 -10.50 -9.83
CA THR A 94 -1.10 -11.39 -10.47
C THR A 94 -2.58 -11.18 -10.11
N GLY A 95 -2.97 -10.40 -9.11
CA GLY A 95 -4.40 -10.11 -8.90
C GLY A 95 -5.09 -11.26 -8.19
N CYS A 96 -6.25 -10.99 -7.57
CA CYS A 96 -7.01 -11.99 -6.80
C CYS A 96 -7.45 -13.25 -7.59
N ASP A 97 -7.33 -13.23 -8.92
CA ASP A 97 -7.66 -14.30 -9.85
C ASP A 97 -6.43 -14.90 -10.57
N GLY A 98 -5.22 -14.44 -10.27
CA GLY A 98 -3.97 -14.94 -10.85
C GLY A 98 -3.62 -14.38 -12.25
N GLN A 99 -4.33 -13.37 -12.77
CA GLN A 99 -4.02 -12.70 -14.03
C GLN A 99 -3.55 -11.22 -13.83
N GLY A 100 -2.34 -10.86 -14.30
CA GLY A 100 -1.78 -9.49 -14.22
C GLY A 100 -2.23 -8.54 -15.36
N PRO A 101 -1.82 -7.24 -15.41
CA PRO A 101 -1.29 -6.34 -14.36
C PRO A 101 -2.34 -5.32 -13.88
N ARG A 102 -2.34 -4.78 -12.64
CA ARG A 102 -3.17 -3.59 -12.30
C ARG A 102 -2.63 -2.70 -11.18
N GLY A 103 -2.38 -1.44 -11.54
CA GLY A 103 -2.32 -0.28 -10.66
C GLY A 103 -3.32 0.79 -11.11
N LYS A 104 -3.73 1.68 -10.20
CA LYS A 104 -5.03 2.39 -10.14
C LYS A 104 -6.09 1.52 -9.48
N TYR A 105 -5.80 1.27 -8.21
CA TYR A 105 -6.63 0.73 -7.13
C TYR A 105 -7.13 -0.68 -7.37
N ARG A 106 -6.16 -1.55 -7.70
CA ARG A 106 -6.26 -3.00 -7.66
C ARG A 106 -7.14 -3.46 -6.50
N GLY A 107 -8.07 -4.38 -6.74
CA GLY A 107 -9.05 -4.84 -5.74
C GLY A 107 -10.35 -4.02 -5.67
N LEU A 108 -10.46 -2.92 -6.42
CA LEU A 108 -11.66 -2.06 -6.44
C LEU A 108 -12.22 -1.76 -7.85
N PRO A 109 -12.36 -2.74 -8.78
CA PRO A 109 -13.01 -2.46 -10.06
C PRO A 109 -14.46 -2.00 -9.89
N LEU A 110 -14.89 -0.99 -10.65
CA LEU A 110 -16.27 -0.48 -10.59
C LEU A 110 -17.25 -1.31 -11.45
N ASN A 111 -16.76 -2.38 -12.08
CA ASN A 111 -17.56 -3.34 -12.83
C ASN A 111 -17.84 -4.56 -11.94
N CYS A 112 -19.11 -4.75 -11.54
CA CYS A 112 -19.51 -5.82 -10.64
C CYS A 112 -19.15 -7.24 -11.15
N ASN A 113 -19.06 -7.45 -12.46
CA ASN A 113 -18.70 -8.75 -13.03
C ASN A 113 -17.26 -9.16 -12.71
N GLU A 114 -16.37 -8.19 -12.46
CA GLU A 114 -14.98 -8.45 -12.08
C GLU A 114 -14.86 -8.94 -10.63
N HIS A 115 -15.94 -8.87 -9.86
CA HIS A 115 -16.05 -9.40 -8.51
C HIS A 115 -16.73 -10.78 -8.44
N ALA A 116 -17.21 -11.31 -9.57
CA ALA A 116 -17.89 -12.60 -9.64
C ALA A 116 -16.88 -13.77 -9.66
N LEU A 117 -16.03 -13.84 -8.64
CA LEU A 117 -14.95 -14.82 -8.55
C LEU A 117 -15.50 -16.24 -8.36
N GLY A 118 -14.99 -17.21 -9.12
CA GLY A 118 -15.54 -18.57 -9.15
C GLY A 118 -15.42 -19.34 -7.83
N TRP A 119 -14.52 -18.90 -6.95
CA TRP A 119 -14.32 -19.47 -5.62
C TRP A 119 -15.23 -18.84 -4.54
N LEU A 120 -15.94 -17.73 -4.84
CA LEU A 120 -16.95 -17.14 -3.97
C LEU A 120 -18.34 -17.72 -4.25
N PRO A 121 -19.15 -18.06 -3.22
CA PRO A 121 -20.55 -18.43 -3.40
C PRO A 121 -21.34 -17.31 -4.08
N LYS A 122 -22.28 -17.65 -4.99
CA LYS A 122 -22.99 -16.66 -5.82
C LYS A 122 -23.84 -15.68 -4.99
N GLU A 123 -24.44 -16.15 -3.91
CA GLU A 123 -25.23 -15.35 -2.97
C GLU A 123 -24.39 -14.30 -2.22
N LYS A 124 -23.06 -14.45 -2.25
CA LYS A 124 -22.08 -13.56 -1.65
C LYS A 124 -21.44 -12.60 -2.64
N HIS A 125 -21.72 -12.73 -3.93
CA HIS A 125 -21.18 -11.83 -4.95
C HIS A 125 -21.67 -10.40 -4.72
N LEU A 126 -20.78 -9.44 -5.02
CA LEU A 126 -21.15 -8.03 -5.08
C LEU A 126 -22.19 -7.82 -6.16
N ARG A 127 -23.17 -6.98 -5.86
CA ARG A 127 -24.32 -6.72 -6.73
C ARG A 127 -24.12 -5.42 -7.51
N PRO A 128 -24.85 -5.20 -8.61
CA PRO A 128 -24.76 -3.94 -9.35
C PRO A 128 -24.98 -2.71 -8.46
N GLU A 129 -25.88 -2.77 -7.48
CA GLU A 129 -26.11 -1.66 -6.54
C GLU A 129 -24.93 -1.38 -5.58
N ASP A 130 -24.09 -2.38 -5.29
CA ASP A 130 -22.94 -2.24 -4.40
C ASP A 130 -21.83 -1.37 -5.05
N THR A 131 -21.82 -1.25 -6.38
CA THR A 131 -20.84 -0.43 -7.12
C THR A 131 -20.85 1.04 -6.71
N VAL A 132 -21.99 1.57 -6.25
CA VAL A 132 -22.10 2.94 -5.72
C VAL A 132 -21.26 3.11 -4.45
N VAL A 133 -21.19 2.06 -3.61
CA VAL A 133 -20.35 2.07 -2.41
C VAL A 133 -18.88 1.97 -2.80
N LEU A 134 -18.54 1.09 -3.74
CA LEU A 134 -17.16 0.96 -4.24
C LEU A 134 -16.64 2.26 -4.86
N ALA A 135 -17.47 2.96 -5.65
CA ALA A 135 -17.11 4.26 -6.23
C ALA A 135 -16.80 5.30 -5.15
N ARG A 136 -17.57 5.33 -4.06
CA ARG A 136 -17.31 6.24 -2.95
C ARG A 136 -16.07 5.87 -2.13
N LEU A 137 -15.72 4.57 -2.06
CA LEU A 137 -14.45 4.13 -1.50
C LEU A 137 -13.27 4.57 -2.39
N GLU A 138 -13.43 4.46 -3.72
CA GLU A 138 -12.44 4.94 -4.70
C GLU A 138 -12.23 6.46 -4.58
N ASP A 139 -13.32 7.23 -4.48
CA ASP A 139 -13.28 8.68 -4.27
C ASP A 139 -12.53 9.03 -2.97
N TRP A 140 -12.84 8.33 -1.89
CA TRP A 140 -12.15 8.55 -0.62
C TRP A 140 -10.66 8.21 -0.73
N PHE A 141 -10.31 7.06 -1.31
CA PHE A 141 -8.91 6.67 -1.45
C PHE A 141 -8.14 7.66 -2.30
N THR A 142 -8.71 8.06 -3.45
CA THR A 142 -8.15 9.07 -4.35
C THR A 142 -7.94 10.41 -3.67
N ALA A 143 -8.87 10.84 -2.81
CA ALA A 143 -8.74 12.09 -2.07
C ALA A 143 -7.70 12.04 -0.94
N ASN A 144 -7.31 10.86 -0.46
CA ASN A 144 -6.46 10.72 0.73
C ASN A 144 -5.06 10.17 0.45
N LEU A 145 -4.81 9.52 -0.69
CA LEU A 145 -3.53 8.86 -1.00
C LEU A 145 -2.28 9.72 -0.84
N ASN A 146 -2.31 11.00 -1.21
CA ASN A 146 -1.18 11.91 -1.04
C ASN A 146 -0.94 12.24 0.44
N GLY A 147 -2.02 12.38 1.21
CA GLY A 147 -1.91 12.62 2.65
C GLY A 147 -1.39 11.38 3.39
N ILE A 148 -1.84 10.19 2.98
CA ILE A 148 -1.36 8.91 3.50
C ILE A 148 0.13 8.75 3.21
N SER A 149 0.56 8.97 1.95
CA SER A 149 1.96 8.78 1.56
C SER A 149 2.90 9.73 2.28
N GLU A 150 2.54 11.01 2.43
CA GLU A 150 3.36 11.98 3.15
C GLU A 150 3.45 11.65 4.65
N ILE A 151 2.35 11.18 5.28
CA ILE A 151 2.38 10.72 6.68
C ILE A 151 3.31 9.52 6.85
N CYS A 152 3.29 8.55 5.94
CA CYS A 152 4.21 7.41 5.97
C CYS A 152 5.67 7.85 5.82
N LEU A 153 5.96 8.76 4.87
CA LEU A 153 7.30 9.34 4.71
C LEU A 153 7.74 10.11 5.96
N ASP A 154 6.81 10.81 6.61
CA ASP A 154 7.13 11.64 7.76
C ASP A 154 7.56 10.82 8.98
N ALA A 155 7.08 9.59 9.08
CA ALA A 155 7.39 8.65 10.16
C ALA A 155 8.73 7.90 10.00
N ILE A 156 9.43 8.09 8.88
CA ILE A 156 10.74 7.45 8.66
C ILE A 156 11.75 7.95 9.70
N THR A 157 12.48 7.00 10.30
CA THR A 157 13.61 7.25 11.22
C THR A 157 14.89 6.56 10.75
N GLU A 158 16.01 6.81 11.42
CA GLU A 158 17.30 6.12 11.20
C GLU A 158 17.37 4.72 11.86
N ASP A 159 16.34 4.31 12.60
CA ASP A 159 16.40 3.12 13.47
C ASP A 159 16.29 1.79 12.72
N SER A 160 15.66 1.80 11.54
CA SER A 160 15.45 0.60 10.74
C SER A 160 15.49 0.92 9.25
N ASP A 161 16.48 0.36 8.57
CA ASP A 161 16.64 0.49 7.11
C ASP A 161 15.47 -0.20 6.38
N TYR A 162 14.99 -1.35 6.90
CA TYR A 162 13.78 -2.03 6.42
C TYR A 162 12.53 -1.16 6.53
N SER A 163 12.25 -0.59 7.71
CA SER A 163 11.06 0.26 7.87
C SER A 163 11.16 1.53 7.02
N ALA A 164 12.36 2.11 6.88
CA ALA A 164 12.58 3.25 6.01
C ALA A 164 12.24 2.90 4.56
N ALA A 165 12.78 1.81 4.01
CA ALA A 165 12.44 1.36 2.66
C ALA A 165 10.93 1.10 2.52
N ALA A 166 10.34 0.32 3.42
CA ALA A 166 8.92 -0.02 3.41
C ALA A 166 7.98 1.20 3.46
N LEU A 167 8.32 2.24 4.21
CA LEU A 167 7.54 3.49 4.28
C LEU A 167 7.71 4.38 3.03
N THR A 168 8.76 4.19 2.23
CA THR A 168 8.91 4.89 0.95
C THR A 168 8.21 4.20 -0.22
N THR A 169 7.86 2.91 -0.13
CA THR A 169 7.35 2.15 -1.27
C THR A 169 6.04 2.72 -1.81
N GLY A 170 5.09 3.03 -0.94
CA GLY A 170 3.80 3.61 -1.31
C GLY A 170 3.93 5.00 -1.94
N PHE A 171 4.90 5.81 -1.51
CA PHE A 171 5.20 7.10 -2.14
C PHE A 171 5.78 6.91 -3.55
N SER A 172 6.79 6.04 -3.67
CA SER A 172 7.49 5.81 -4.94
C SER A 172 6.56 5.24 -6.02
N SER A 173 5.72 4.27 -5.67
CA SER A 173 4.76 3.66 -6.60
C SER A 173 3.65 4.63 -7.00
N LEU A 174 3.13 5.42 -6.05
CA LEU A 174 2.11 6.43 -6.32
C LEU A 174 2.59 7.48 -7.33
N HIS A 175 3.88 7.82 -7.27
CA HIS A 175 4.52 8.73 -8.21
C HIS A 175 5.11 8.01 -9.44
N GLY A 176 4.70 6.76 -9.69
CA GLY A 176 4.91 6.05 -10.94
C GLY A 176 6.28 5.40 -11.09
N SER A 177 6.98 5.10 -10.00
CA SER A 177 8.32 4.52 -10.05
C SER A 177 8.41 3.21 -9.26
N GLU A 178 8.19 2.09 -9.96
CA GLU A 178 8.46 0.75 -9.42
C GLU A 178 9.97 0.49 -9.29
N ASN A 179 10.79 1.04 -10.18
CA ASN A 179 12.25 0.91 -10.07
C ASN A 179 12.80 1.59 -8.81
N ALA A 180 12.22 2.72 -8.38
CA ALA A 180 12.59 3.33 -7.10
C ALA A 180 12.20 2.44 -5.91
N VAL A 181 11.06 1.73 -5.98
CA VAL A 181 10.68 0.73 -4.96
C VAL A 181 11.72 -0.39 -4.91
N THR A 182 12.05 -1.01 -6.06
CA THR A 182 13.04 -2.08 -6.11
C THR A 182 14.39 -1.62 -5.59
N LEU A 183 14.85 -0.42 -5.97
CA LEU A 183 16.12 0.14 -5.52
C LEU A 183 16.23 0.22 -3.99
N VAL A 184 15.22 0.82 -3.34
CA VAL A 184 15.25 1.02 -1.88
C VAL A 184 15.04 -0.28 -1.10
N THR A 185 14.27 -1.22 -1.65
CA THR A 185 14.09 -2.55 -1.05
C THR A 185 15.40 -3.34 -1.10
N LEU A 186 16.06 -3.43 -2.26
CA LEU A 186 17.33 -4.16 -2.38
C LEU A 186 18.43 -3.55 -1.49
N TRP A 187 18.43 -2.23 -1.31
CA TRP A 187 19.32 -1.56 -0.36
C TRP A 187 19.03 -1.99 1.09
N ALA A 188 17.76 -2.03 1.50
CA ALA A 188 17.37 -2.43 2.84
C ALA A 188 17.63 -3.93 3.11
N ASP A 189 17.61 -4.75 2.06
CA ASP A 189 17.99 -6.17 2.09
C ASP A 189 19.52 -6.38 2.04
N GLU A 190 20.30 -5.30 2.14
CA GLU A 190 21.77 -5.30 2.18
C GLU A 190 22.45 -5.89 0.92
N HIS A 191 21.79 -5.82 -0.24
CA HIS A 191 22.43 -6.18 -1.49
C HIS A 191 23.54 -5.20 -1.86
N ASP A 192 24.60 -5.71 -2.49
CA ASP A 192 25.70 -4.89 -2.95
C ASP A 192 25.33 -4.03 -4.16
N PHE A 193 26.12 -2.97 -4.36
CA PHE A 193 25.84 -1.95 -5.35
C PHE A 193 25.89 -2.48 -6.79
N ASP A 194 26.76 -3.44 -7.09
CA ASP A 194 26.90 -3.99 -8.44
C ASP A 194 25.68 -4.84 -8.78
N PHE A 195 25.22 -5.69 -7.85
CA PHE A 195 23.98 -6.45 -8.00
C PHE A 195 22.78 -5.53 -8.24
N ILE A 196 22.64 -4.47 -7.43
CA ILE A 196 21.52 -3.53 -7.58
C ILE A 196 21.53 -2.89 -8.98
N ARG A 197 22.72 -2.57 -9.54
CA ARG A 197 22.84 -2.00 -10.89
C ARG A 197 22.49 -2.96 -12.01
N GLU A 198 22.71 -4.25 -11.81
CA GLU A 198 22.30 -5.27 -12.78
C GLU A 198 20.77 -5.42 -12.84
N VAL A 199 20.09 -5.21 -11.71
CA VAL A 199 18.65 -5.44 -11.58
C VAL A 199 17.83 -4.16 -11.81
N VAL A 200 18.35 -2.99 -11.44
CA VAL A 200 17.61 -1.72 -11.43
C VAL A 200 18.12 -0.76 -12.50
N SER A 201 17.28 -0.53 -13.51
CA SER A 201 17.49 0.49 -14.53
C SER A 201 16.59 1.70 -14.29
N LEU A 202 17.19 2.87 -14.02
CA LEU A 202 16.43 4.09 -13.72
C LEU A 202 16.14 4.91 -14.97
N SER A 203 14.87 5.22 -15.18
CA SER A 203 14.43 6.23 -16.15
C SER A 203 14.65 7.66 -15.64
N ALA A 204 14.47 8.65 -16.51
CA ALA A 204 14.52 10.06 -16.11
C ALA A 204 13.46 10.40 -15.04
N THR A 205 12.28 9.76 -15.10
CA THR A 205 11.21 9.90 -14.11
C THR A 205 11.66 9.36 -12.75
N ASP A 206 12.25 8.17 -12.73
CA ASP A 206 12.75 7.53 -11.50
C ASP A 206 13.82 8.40 -10.83
N ILE A 207 14.78 8.91 -11.62
CA ILE A 207 15.83 9.80 -11.13
C ILE A 207 15.25 11.08 -10.52
N SER A 208 14.27 11.70 -11.18
CA SER A 208 13.62 12.91 -10.68
C SER A 208 12.94 12.68 -9.33
N LEU A 209 12.20 11.57 -9.22
CA LEU A 209 11.54 11.15 -7.99
C LEU A 209 12.55 10.87 -6.88
N LEU A 210 13.58 10.08 -7.14
CA LEU A 210 14.60 9.71 -6.16
C LEU A 210 15.41 10.92 -5.66
N ARG A 211 15.62 11.96 -6.50
CA ARG A 211 16.18 13.24 -6.05
C ARG A 211 15.25 13.96 -5.06
N SER A 212 13.95 13.98 -5.33
CA SER A 212 12.95 14.55 -4.41
C SER A 212 12.92 13.76 -3.09
N LEU A 213 12.86 12.43 -3.18
CA LEU A 213 12.81 11.52 -2.04
C LEU A 213 14.07 11.66 -1.16
N SER A 214 15.27 11.59 -1.74
CA SER A 214 16.53 11.77 -0.99
C SER A 214 16.63 13.13 -0.33
N THR A 215 16.03 14.18 -0.91
CA THR A 215 15.94 15.50 -0.27
C THR A 215 15.07 15.45 0.99
N LYS A 216 13.86 14.88 0.89
CA LYS A 216 12.95 14.69 2.04
C LYS A 216 13.56 13.82 3.15
N LEU A 217 14.38 12.84 2.79
CA LEU A 217 15.01 11.91 3.73
C LEU A 217 16.24 12.48 4.45
N THR A 218 16.83 13.59 4.00
CA THR A 218 18.10 14.13 4.53
C THR A 218 18.13 14.26 6.06
N THR A 219 17.01 14.65 6.65
CA THR A 219 16.88 14.88 8.10
C THR A 219 16.21 13.72 8.84
N LYS A 220 15.77 12.68 8.12
CA LYS A 220 14.97 11.56 8.65
C LYS A 220 15.71 10.23 8.60
N ASN A 221 16.32 9.92 7.46
CA ASN A 221 17.18 8.76 7.27
C ASN A 221 18.32 9.11 6.31
N ARG A 222 19.46 9.51 6.87
CA ARG A 222 20.61 9.98 6.09
C ARG A 222 21.29 8.86 5.32
N LYS A 223 21.28 7.63 5.83
CA LYS A 223 21.86 6.47 5.14
C LYS A 223 21.17 6.25 3.80
N LEU A 224 19.84 6.13 3.81
CA LEU A 224 19.03 5.96 2.60
C LEU A 224 19.16 7.18 1.68
N ALA A 225 19.10 8.39 2.23
CA ALA A 225 19.28 9.61 1.44
C ALA A 225 20.63 9.65 0.69
N ASN A 226 21.72 9.25 1.36
CA ASN A 226 23.04 9.23 0.76
C ASN A 226 23.18 8.11 -0.27
N PHE A 227 22.69 6.90 0.04
CA PHE A 227 22.68 5.79 -0.90
C PHE A 227 21.98 6.17 -2.21
N ILE A 228 20.79 6.76 -2.14
CA ILE A 228 20.04 7.19 -3.33
C ILE A 228 20.86 8.19 -4.16
N ARG A 229 21.51 9.17 -3.52
CA ARG A 229 22.32 10.19 -4.22
C ARG A 229 23.53 9.58 -4.90
N GLU A 230 24.22 8.68 -4.21
CA GLU A 230 25.37 7.95 -4.74
C GLU A 230 24.96 7.11 -5.96
N TYR A 231 23.87 6.35 -5.85
CA TYR A 231 23.31 5.55 -6.93
C TYR A 231 23.01 6.38 -8.19
N ILE A 232 22.33 7.51 -8.02
CA ILE A 232 22.03 8.42 -9.13
C ILE A 232 23.31 8.98 -9.75
N SER A 233 24.31 9.36 -8.95
CA SER A 233 25.54 9.98 -9.45
C SER A 233 26.41 9.03 -10.27
N LEU A 234 26.50 7.76 -9.85
CA LEU A 234 27.31 6.76 -10.54
C LEU A 234 26.65 6.26 -11.83
N GLY A 235 25.31 6.28 -11.90
CA GLY A 235 24.55 5.97 -13.12
C GLY A 235 24.66 7.04 -14.22
N GLN A 236 25.15 8.25 -13.91
CA GLN A 236 25.37 9.33 -14.88
C GLN A 236 26.81 9.36 -15.44
N SER A 237 27.66 8.45 -15.01
CA SER A 237 29.01 8.29 -15.57
C SER A 237 28.88 7.47 -16.85
N ASP A 238 28.90 8.14 -18.01
CA ASP A 238 28.92 7.46 -19.32
C ASP A 238 30.01 6.37 -19.34
N PRO A 239 29.73 5.18 -19.91
CA PRO A 239 30.79 4.27 -20.28
C PRO A 239 31.58 4.94 -21.41
N ASN A 240 32.81 5.38 -21.09
CA ASN A 240 33.80 5.82 -22.08
C ASN A 240 33.95 4.80 -23.22
#